data_AF-A0A959EEC5-F1
#
_entry.id   AF-A0A959EEC5-F1
#
_cell.length_a   1.000
_cell.length_b   1.000
_cell.length_c   1.000
_cell.angle_alpha   90.00
_cell.angle_beta   90.00
_cell.angle_gamma   90.00
#
_symmetry.space_group_name_H-M   'P 1'
#
loop_
_entity.id
_entity.type
_entity.pdbx_description
1 polymer ?
#
loop_
_entity_poly.entity_id
_entity_poly.type
_entity_poly.pdbx_seq_one_letter_code
_entity_poly.pdbx_strand_id
1 'polypeptide(L)'
;MANLDQPFHDLQALARRVIEGDNFEVDLQIFTQFAGDLRLWVLDNFGGYRIRQLARNMPEIEYSGKRGGLWGALGASGIRMYKQHREREEAKAQVQEVARSFDAIHRLIGKEEDDIV
;
A
#
# COMPACT_ATOMS: atom_id res chain seq x y z
N MET A 1 5.13 21.91 -12.99
CA MET A 1 5.08 21.04 -11.79
C MET A 1 4.14 19.90 -12.09
N ALA A 2 4.57 18.65 -11.89
CA ALA A 2 3.66 17.51 -12.02
C ALA A 2 2.59 17.65 -10.93
N ASN A 3 1.31 17.41 -11.26
CA ASN A 3 0.23 17.45 -10.29
C ASN A 3 0.40 16.25 -9.34
N LEU A 4 1.05 16.49 -8.20
CA LEU A 4 1.38 15.47 -7.22
C LEU A 4 0.19 14.99 -6.42
N ASP A 5 -0.91 15.75 -6.41
CA ASP A 5 -2.08 15.36 -5.65
C ASP A 5 -2.73 14.10 -6.24
N GLN A 6 -2.69 13.96 -7.57
CA GLN A 6 -3.38 12.88 -8.26
C GLN A 6 -2.81 11.49 -7.90
N PRO A 7 -1.49 11.21 -7.99
CA PRO A 7 -0.94 9.92 -7.57
C PRO A 7 -1.24 9.55 -6.11
N PHE A 8 -1.22 10.51 -5.18
CA PHE A 8 -1.51 10.24 -3.77
C PHE A 8 -3.00 9.99 -3.53
N HIS A 9 -3.89 10.71 -4.22
CA HIS A 9 -5.32 10.42 -4.21
C HIS A 9 -5.65 9.04 -4.79
N ASP A 10 -5.02 8.67 -5.90
CA ASP A 10 -5.20 7.35 -6.53
C ASP A 10 -4.74 6.22 -5.59
N LEU A 11 -3.63 6.43 -4.87
CA LEU A 11 -3.16 5.48 -3.85
C LEU A 11 -4.18 5.30 -2.71
N GLN A 12 -4.75 6.40 -2.20
CA GLN A 12 -5.77 6.34 -1.13
C GLN A 12 -7.04 5.61 -1.60
N ALA A 13 -7.47 5.86 -2.84
CA ALA A 13 -8.60 5.17 -3.44
C ALA A 13 -8.33 3.67 -3.59
N LEU A 14 -7.12 3.28 -4.03
CA LEU A 14 -6.70 1.88 -4.10
C LEU A 14 -6.64 1.23 -2.71
N ALA A 15 -6.09 1.90 -1.69
CA ALA A 15 -6.07 1.40 -0.32
C ALA A 15 -7.49 1.10 0.18
N ARG A 16 -8.44 2.01 -0.08
CA ARG A 16 -9.84 1.82 0.28
C ARG A 16 -10.46 0.62 -0.43
N ARG A 17 -10.20 0.44 -1.72
CA ARG A 17 -10.66 -0.72 -2.49
C ARG A 17 -10.12 -2.03 -1.92
N VAL A 18 -8.86 -2.07 -1.47
CA VAL A 18 -8.31 -3.27 -0.82
C VAL A 18 -9.02 -3.57 0.51
N ILE A 19 -9.31 -2.55 1.32
CA ILE A 19 -9.89 -2.74 2.65
C ILE A 19 -11.38 -3.12 2.57
N GLU A 20 -12.14 -2.41 1.73
CA GLU A 20 -13.61 -2.47 1.67
C GLU A 20 -14.14 -3.28 0.48
N GLY A 21 -13.30 -3.53 -0.54
CA GLY A 21 -13.73 -4.10 -1.81
C GLY A 21 -13.80 -5.63 -1.85
N ASP A 22 -14.54 -6.11 -2.84
CA ASP A 22 -14.77 -7.54 -3.08
C ASP A 22 -13.55 -8.22 -3.75
N ASN A 23 -12.73 -7.46 -4.50
CA ASN A 23 -11.63 -7.96 -5.31
C ASN A 23 -10.26 -7.85 -4.61
N PHE A 24 -10.19 -8.30 -3.35
CA PHE A 24 -9.03 -8.12 -2.47
C PHE A 24 -7.68 -8.46 -3.12
N GLU A 25 -7.53 -9.66 -3.69
CA GLU A 25 -6.22 -10.10 -4.22
C GLU A 25 -5.74 -9.25 -5.41
N VAL A 26 -6.67 -8.86 -6.28
CA VAL A 26 -6.38 -8.04 -7.46
C VAL A 26 -6.06 -6.62 -7.04
N ASP A 27 -6.90 -6.04 -6.18
CA ASP A 27 -6.70 -4.69 -5.67
C ASP A 27 -5.41 -4.59 -4.85
N LEU A 28 -5.07 -5.64 -4.08
CA LEU A 28 -3.83 -5.71 -3.30
C LEU A 28 -2.61 -5.76 -4.23
N GLN A 29 -2.66 -6.56 -5.29
CA GLN A 29 -1.57 -6.63 -6.25
C GLN A 29 -1.34 -5.28 -6.95
N ILE A 30 -2.42 -4.60 -7.36
CA ILE A 30 -2.34 -3.27 -7.97
C ILE A 30 -1.79 -2.26 -6.96
N PHE A 31 -2.28 -2.29 -5.72
CA PHE A 31 -1.82 -1.41 -4.65
C PHE A 31 -0.33 -1.58 -4.39
N THR A 32 0.15 -2.82 -4.21
CA THR A 32 1.56 -3.09 -3.91
C THR A 32 2.48 -2.62 -5.03
N GLN A 33 2.10 -2.86 -6.30
CA GLN A 33 2.86 -2.39 -7.45
C GLN A 33 2.91 -0.85 -7.48
N PHE A 34 1.75 -0.21 -7.41
CA PHE A 34 1.64 1.25 -7.48
C PHE A 34 2.34 1.96 -6.31
N ALA A 35 2.20 1.43 -5.09
CA ALA A 35 2.89 1.91 -3.90
C ALA A 35 4.41 1.76 -4.03
N GLY A 36 4.89 0.65 -4.60
CA GLY A 36 6.31 0.43 -4.87
C GLY A 36 6.87 1.47 -5.85
N ASP A 37 6.19 1.68 -6.98
CA ASP A 37 6.60 2.64 -8.00
C ASP A 37 6.60 4.09 -7.45
N LEU A 38 5.55 4.46 -6.70
CA LEU A 38 5.44 5.78 -6.07
C LEU A 38 6.53 5.98 -4.99
N ARG A 39 6.87 4.94 -4.22
CA ARG A 39 7.94 4.98 -3.22
C ARG A 39 9.29 5.27 -3.87
N LEU A 40 9.62 4.58 -4.95
CA LEU A 40 10.86 4.81 -5.71
C LEU A 40 10.90 6.24 -6.26
N TRP A 41 9.80 6.67 -6.87
CA TRP A 41 9.68 8.03 -7.39
C TRP A 41 9.89 9.09 -6.29
N VAL A 42 9.31 8.90 -5.09
CA VAL A 42 9.53 9.80 -3.95
C VAL A 42 11.00 9.84 -3.54
N LEU A 43 11.68 8.70 -3.47
CA LEU A 43 13.10 8.63 -3.08
C LEU A 43 14.02 9.32 -4.09
N ASP A 44 13.68 9.25 -5.38
CA ASP A 44 14.45 9.84 -6.47
C ASP A 44 14.24 11.36 -6.57
N ASN A 45 13.01 11.85 -6.31
CA ASN A 45 12.65 13.24 -6.54
C ASN A 45 12.73 14.13 -5.30
N PHE A 46 12.67 13.57 -4.08
CA PHE A 46 12.73 14.35 -2.84
C PHE A 46 13.99 14.07 -2.01
N GLY A 47 14.65 15.16 -1.63
CA GLY A 47 15.87 15.14 -0.81
C GLY A 47 15.64 15.17 0.70
N GLY A 48 14.43 15.52 1.16
CA GLY A 48 14.12 15.70 2.57
C GLY A 48 14.39 14.45 3.41
N TYR A 49 15.21 14.57 4.46
CA TYR A 49 15.61 13.45 5.33
C TYR A 49 14.39 12.69 5.88
N ARG A 50 13.37 13.42 6.34
CA ARG A 50 12.12 12.84 6.88
C ARG A 50 11.31 12.12 5.80
N ILE A 51 11.22 12.68 4.60
CA ILE A 51 10.52 12.05 3.45
C ILE A 51 11.20 10.72 3.08
N ARG A 52 12.53 10.72 2.97
CA ARG A 52 13.30 9.49 2.69
C ARG A 52 13.19 8.46 3.81
N GLN A 53 13.19 8.89 5.07
CA GLN A 53 13.03 8.00 6.21
C GLN A 53 11.66 7.31 6.21
N LEU A 54 10.59 8.06 5.96
CA LEU A 54 9.24 7.51 5.83
C LEU A 54 9.15 6.52 4.66
N ALA A 55 9.64 6.91 3.48
CA ALA A 55 9.64 6.04 2.31
C ALA A 55 10.45 4.75 2.55
N ARG A 56 11.58 4.81 3.27
CA ARG A 56 12.41 3.62 3.55
C ARG A 56 11.80 2.66 4.58
N ASN A 57 11.08 3.20 5.56
CA ASN A 57 10.53 2.44 6.66
C ASN A 57 9.11 1.90 6.39
N MET A 58 8.56 2.15 5.20
CA MET A 58 7.27 1.57 4.82
C MET A 58 7.34 0.03 4.86
N PRO A 59 6.36 -0.63 5.52
CA PRO A 59 6.33 -2.08 5.60
C PRO A 59 6.16 -2.68 4.19
N GLU A 60 6.81 -3.81 3.96
CA GLU A 60 6.52 -4.64 2.79
C GLU A 60 5.20 -5.36 3.03
N ILE A 61 4.34 -5.38 2.01
CA ILE A 61 3.04 -6.05 2.11
C ILE A 61 3.27 -7.54 1.86
N GLU A 62 3.11 -8.34 2.91
CA GLU A 62 3.31 -9.78 2.85
C GLU A 62 1.96 -10.48 2.67
N TYR A 63 1.65 -10.93 1.45
CA TYR A 63 0.46 -11.73 1.18
C TYR A 63 0.78 -12.97 0.33
N SER A 64 0.66 -14.14 0.94
CA SER A 64 1.06 -15.42 0.33
C SER A 64 -0.07 -16.14 -0.44
N GLY A 65 -1.23 -15.49 -0.61
CA GLY A 65 -2.48 -16.11 -1.09
C GLY A 65 -2.40 -16.88 -2.42
N LYS A 66 -1.34 -16.70 -3.21
CA LYS A 66 -1.13 -17.36 -4.50
C LYS A 66 -0.58 -18.79 -4.50
N ARG A 67 -0.27 -19.45 -3.38
CA ARG A 67 0.28 -20.83 -3.42
C ARG A 67 -0.75 -21.98 -3.42
N GLY A 68 -2.05 -21.68 -3.39
CA GLY A 68 -3.10 -22.69 -3.50
C GLY A 68 -3.73 -22.68 -4.89
N GLY A 69 -3.09 -23.28 -5.88
CA GLY A 69 -3.70 -23.49 -7.19
C GLY A 69 -5.08 -24.17 -7.09
N LEU A 70 -5.85 -24.04 -8.18
CA LEU A 70 -7.19 -24.56 -8.50
C LEU A 70 -7.51 -26.03 -8.12
N TRP A 71 -6.63 -26.75 -7.41
CA TRP A 71 -6.74 -28.15 -7.02
C TRP A 71 -7.03 -28.37 -5.51
N GLY A 72 -7.10 -27.32 -4.69
CA GLY A 72 -7.28 -27.44 -3.23
C GLY A 72 -8.72 -27.29 -2.69
N ALA A 73 -9.71 -27.02 -3.55
CA ALA A 73 -11.03 -26.54 -3.14
C ALA A 73 -11.97 -27.61 -2.53
N LEU A 74 -11.56 -28.87 -2.44
CA LEU A 74 -12.43 -29.95 -1.95
C LEU A 74 -12.19 -30.36 -0.49
N GLY A 75 -11.48 -29.57 0.33
CA GLY A 75 -11.27 -29.91 1.74
C GLY A 75 -10.57 -28.88 2.60
N ALA A 76 -11.01 -27.62 2.60
CA ALA A 76 -10.46 -26.62 3.52
C ALA A 76 -11.04 -26.82 4.93
N SER A 77 -10.20 -27.26 5.89
CA SER A 77 -10.55 -27.28 7.32
C SER A 77 -10.71 -25.85 7.86
N GLY A 78 -11.51 -25.67 8.92
CA GLY A 78 -11.73 -24.34 9.54
C GLY A 78 -10.45 -23.61 9.96
N ILE A 79 -9.37 -24.36 10.24
CA ILE A 79 -8.04 -23.81 10.54
C ILE A 79 -7.43 -23.09 9.32
N ARG A 80 -7.59 -23.63 8.11
CA ARG A 80 -7.09 -23.02 6.87
C ARG A 80 -7.87 -21.76 6.53
N MET A 81 -9.20 -21.77 6.69
CA MET A 81 -10.03 -20.57 6.52
C MET A 81 -9.67 -19.48 7.52
N TYR A 82 -9.47 -19.83 8.79
CA TYR A 82 -9.04 -18.89 9.83
C TYR A 82 -7.67 -18.28 9.52
N LYS A 83 -6.71 -19.09 9.07
CA LYS A 83 -5.39 -18.61 8.66
C LYS A 83 -5.47 -17.64 7.48
N GLN A 84 -6.25 -17.97 6.46
CA GLN A 84 -6.43 -17.11 5.28
C GLN A 84 -7.14 -15.79 5.63
N HIS A 85 -8.13 -15.83 6.52
CA HIS A 85 -8.79 -14.62 7.03
C HIS A 85 -7.81 -13.73 7.80
N ARG A 86 -6.99 -14.33 8.67
CA ARG A 86 -5.98 -13.60 9.44
C ARG A 86 -4.93 -12.93 8.55
N GLU A 87 -4.40 -13.66 7.55
CA GLU A 87 -3.45 -13.10 6.58
C GLU A 87 -4.06 -11.95 5.77
N ARG A 88 -5.36 -12.01 5.45
CA ARG A 88 -6.07 -10.92 4.77
C ARG A 88 -6.17 -9.67 5.64
N GLU A 89 -6.51 -9.83 6.93
CA GLU A 89 -6.59 -8.70 7.87
C GLU A 89 -5.22 -8.08 8.17
N GLU A 90 -4.18 -8.91 8.29
CA GLU A 90 -2.78 -8.44 8.43
C GLU A 90 -2.35 -7.64 7.20
N ALA A 91 -2.63 -8.12 5.99
CA ALA A 91 -2.34 -7.40 4.76
C ALA A 91 -3.13 -6.09 4.63
N LYS A 92 -4.40 -6.04 5.06
CA LYS A 92 -5.19 -4.79 5.12
C LYS A 92 -4.56 -3.78 6.09
N ALA A 93 -4.08 -4.24 7.24
CA ALA A 93 -3.41 -3.37 8.21
C ALA A 93 -2.12 -2.77 7.62
N GLN A 94 -1.32 -3.58 6.93
CA GLN A 94 -0.12 -3.12 6.21
C GLN A 94 -0.46 -2.09 5.12
N VAL A 95 -1.50 -2.35 4.32
CA VAL A 95 -1.99 -1.41 3.29
C VAL A 95 -2.38 -0.06 3.91
N GLN A 96 -3.08 -0.10 5.05
CA GLN A 96 -3.48 1.12 5.75
C GLN A 96 -2.26 1.89 6.29
N GLU A 97 -1.24 1.19 6.79
CA GLU A 97 -0.01 1.81 7.27
C GLU A 97 0.80 2.46 6.13
N VAL A 98 0.91 1.78 4.99
CA VAL A 98 1.54 2.31 3.78
C VAL A 98 0.80 3.57 3.31
N ALA A 99 -0.54 3.51 3.21
CA ALA A 99 -1.35 4.65 2.80
C ALA A 99 -1.18 5.86 3.75
N ARG A 100 -1.13 5.64 5.07
CA ARG A 100 -0.86 6.72 6.05
C ARG A 100 0.54 7.31 5.90
N SER A 101 1.54 6.47 5.61
CA SER A 101 2.91 6.92 5.41
C SER A 101 3.02 7.81 4.17
N PHE A 102 2.33 7.46 3.08
CA PHE A 102 2.24 8.31 1.89
C PHE A 102 1.49 9.61 2.15
N ASP A 103 0.39 9.59 2.89
CA ASP A 103 -0.32 10.81 3.29
C ASP A 103 0.57 11.75 4.13
N ALA A 104 1.39 11.20 5.02
CA ALA A 104 2.38 11.98 5.76
C ALA A 104 3.47 12.58 4.84
N ILE A 105 3.92 11.83 3.85
CA ILE A 105 4.87 12.32 2.84
C ILE A 105 4.25 13.45 2.02
N HIS A 106 3.00 13.30 1.54
CA HIS A 106 2.29 14.33 0.78
C HIS A 106 2.18 15.64 1.57
N ARG A 107 1.80 15.55 2.85
CA ARG A 107 1.74 16.71 3.74
C ARG A 107 3.09 17.37 4.01
N LEU A 108 4.19 16.60 4.01
CA LEU A 108 5.53 17.15 4.16
C LEU A 108 6.00 17.85 2.88
N ILE A 109 5.72 17.26 1.73
CA ILE A 109 6.03 17.87 0.42
C ILE A 109 5.31 19.21 0.28
N GLY A 110 4.00 19.26 0.57
CA GLY A 110 3.24 20.51 0.47
C GLY A 110 3.76 21.63 1.38
N LYS A 111 4.26 21.28 2.58
CA LYS A 111 4.90 22.26 3.48
C LYS A 111 6.25 22.74 2.98
N GLU A 112 7.06 21.85 2.40
CA GLU A 112 8.34 22.24 1.79
C GLU A 112 8.12 23.15 0.56
N GLU A 113 7.02 22.98 -0.18
CA GLU A 113 6.66 23.88 -1.29
C GLU A 113 6.20 25.27 -0.80
N ASP A 114 5.44 25.34 0.30
CA ASP A 114 4.99 26.61 0.90
C ASP A 114 6.14 27.44 1.50
N ASP A 115 7.18 26.79 2.05
CA ASP A 115 8.33 27.47 2.66
C ASP A 115 9.32 28.07 1.62
N ILE A 116 9.17 27.77 0.33
CA ILE A 116 10.04 28.26 -0.77
C ILE A 116 9.47 29.54 -1.43
N VAL A 117 8.28 30.01 -1.03
CA VAL A 117 7.61 31.21 -1.57
C VAL A 117 7.92 32.48 -0.77
#